data_AF-A0A5D3KNJ2-F1
#
_entry.id   AF-A0A5D3KNJ2-F1
#
_cell.length_a   1.000
_cell.length_b   1.000
_cell.length_c   1.000
_cell.angle_alpha   90.00
_cell.angle_beta   90.00
_cell.angle_gamma   90.00
#
_symmetry.space_group_name_H-M   'P 1'
#
loop_
_entity.id
_entity.type
_entity.pdbx_description
1 polymer ?
#
loop_
_entity_poly.entity_id
_entity_poly.type
_entity_poly.pdbx_seq_one_letter_code
_entity_poly.pdbx_strand_id
1 'polypeptide(L)'
;MNAIALSCITFVCVSGGALLAMFLPGHQLSTEDKDVVRLGTGLIGTIAALVLGLLIASAKSSYDTQSAQIRQLTANIIVLDNLLAQYGPEASANRNLLRRGVVLLVDRMWRENSSDSAKGAPFTATDASEAFYAKLQQLSPQNDAQRSLQARAIQISTDIAQTRLLLFAQASNSIPMPFLVVLIFWLTMIFASFGLFARPNAIVISSLLIFALSAAGAIYLILELGQPFAGLMEISSAPLRNALPPLGS
;
A
#
# COMPACT_ATOMS: atom_id res chain seq x y z
N MET A 1 -11.60 6.45 1.26
CA MET A 1 -11.39 7.94 1.31
C MET A 1 -10.09 8.25 0.58
N ASN A 2 -10.08 9.26 -0.30
CA ASN A 2 -8.91 9.59 -1.12
C ASN A 2 -7.77 10.19 -0.26
N ALA A 3 -6.53 9.70 -0.41
CA ALA A 3 -5.36 10.16 0.33
C ALA A 3 -5.19 11.69 0.23
N ILE A 4 -5.41 12.24 -0.96
CA ILE A 4 -5.35 13.68 -1.25
C ILE A 4 -6.32 14.46 -0.37
N ALA A 5 -7.56 13.99 -0.22
CA ALA A 5 -8.57 14.68 0.57
C ALA A 5 -8.17 14.76 2.04
N LEU A 6 -7.63 13.67 2.59
CA LEU A 6 -7.21 13.61 3.99
C LEU A 6 -5.98 14.48 4.26
N SER A 7 -5.05 14.55 3.30
CA SER A 7 -3.90 15.45 3.36
C SER A 7 -4.31 16.92 3.23
N CYS A 8 -5.27 17.26 2.38
CA CYS A 8 -5.84 18.60 2.31
C CYS A 8 -6.53 18.99 3.62
N ILE A 9 -7.33 18.09 4.20
CA ILE A 9 -7.94 18.30 5.53
C ILE A 9 -6.86 18.52 6.58
N THR A 10 -5.81 17.71 6.57
CA THR A 10 -4.67 17.87 7.50
C THR A 10 -4.03 19.24 7.34
N PHE A 11 -3.74 19.65 6.10
CA PHE A 11 -3.16 20.97 5.83
C PHE A 11 -4.06 22.09 6.38
N VAL A 12 -5.36 22.08 6.05
CA VAL A 12 -6.33 23.09 6.49
C VAL A 12 -6.47 23.12 8.01
N CYS A 13 -6.54 21.96 8.67
CA CYS A 13 -6.62 21.87 10.12
C CYS A 13 -5.36 22.45 10.79
N VAL A 14 -4.18 22.04 10.32
CA VAL A 14 -2.89 22.44 10.91
C VAL A 14 -2.62 23.93 10.66
N SER A 15 -2.80 24.41 9.43
CA SER A 15 -2.63 25.84 9.11
C SER A 15 -3.71 26.69 9.77
N GLY A 16 -4.96 26.21 9.78
CA GLY A 16 -6.09 26.89 10.40
C GLY A 16 -5.91 27.03 11.91
N GLY A 17 -5.46 25.97 12.59
CA GLY A 17 -5.13 26.00 14.01
C GLY A 17 -4.07 27.04 14.34
N ALA A 18 -2.98 27.09 13.56
CA ALA A 18 -1.93 28.10 13.71
C ALA A 18 -2.47 29.53 13.52
N LEU A 19 -3.19 29.79 12.42
CA LEU A 19 -3.68 31.12 12.10
C LEU A 19 -4.74 31.59 13.09
N LEU A 20 -5.71 30.73 13.44
CA LEU A 20 -6.74 31.06 14.42
C LEU A 20 -6.12 31.41 15.79
N ALA A 21 -5.15 30.62 16.25
CA ALA A 21 -4.45 30.89 17.51
C ALA A 21 -3.64 32.19 17.47
N MET A 22 -3.04 32.52 16.32
CA MET A 22 -2.28 33.76 16.12
C MET A 22 -3.16 35.02 16.16
N PHE A 23 -4.40 34.92 15.65
CA PHE A 23 -5.34 36.04 15.61
C PHE A 23 -6.28 36.12 16.81
N LEU A 24 -6.15 35.25 17.81
CA LEU A 24 -7.00 35.25 18.99
C LEU A 24 -6.80 36.54 19.82
N PRO A 25 -7.86 37.37 20.02
CA PRO A 25 -7.75 38.63 20.75
C PRO A 25 -7.68 38.34 22.27
N GLY A 26 -6.50 38.53 22.87
CA GLY A 26 -6.29 38.31 24.30
C GLY A 26 -4.87 37.88 24.69
N HIS A 27 -3.83 38.52 24.16
CA HIS A 27 -2.42 38.14 24.33
C HIS A 27 -1.83 38.35 25.74
N GLN A 28 -2.64 38.43 26.79
CA GLN A 28 -2.21 38.60 28.18
C GLN A 28 -2.05 37.26 28.91
N LEU A 29 -1.34 36.31 28.29
CA LEU A 29 -0.83 35.13 29.00
C LEU A 29 0.43 35.51 29.76
N SER A 30 0.51 35.15 31.05
CA SER A 30 1.72 35.34 31.84
C SER A 30 2.88 34.52 31.27
N THR A 31 4.12 34.88 31.58
CA THR A 31 5.29 34.12 31.09
C THR A 31 5.24 32.66 31.56
N GLU A 32 4.78 32.42 32.79
CA GLU A 32 4.65 31.09 33.39
C GLU A 32 3.64 30.21 32.62
N ASP A 33 2.49 30.77 32.22
CA ASP A 33 1.49 30.04 31.42
C ASP A 33 2.04 29.61 30.05
N LYS A 34 2.87 30.47 29.43
CA LYS A 34 3.51 30.18 28.14
C LYS A 34 4.50 29.03 28.25
N ASP A 35 5.27 28.98 29.33
CA ASP A 35 6.28 27.94 29.53
C ASP A 35 5.62 26.57 29.76
N VAL A 36 4.52 26.50 30.52
CA VAL A 36 3.76 25.25 30.69
C VAL A 36 3.24 24.73 29.35
N VAL A 37 2.62 25.60 28.54
CA VAL A 37 2.11 25.21 27.21
C VAL A 37 3.24 24.82 26.26
N ARG A 38 4.40 25.50 26.30
CA ARG A 38 5.58 25.13 25.50
C ARG A 38 6.14 23.76 25.89
N LEU A 39 6.26 23.47 27.18
CA LEU A 39 6.71 22.18 27.68
C LEU A 39 5.74 21.05 27.27
N GLY A 40 4.44 21.27 27.44
CA GLY A 40 3.40 20.34 26.99
C GLY A 40 3.44 20.11 25.47
N THR A 41 3.61 21.19 24.70
CA THR A 41 3.75 21.12 23.23
C THR A 41 4.99 20.33 22.82
N GLY A 42 6.11 20.52 23.53
CA GLY A 42 7.34 19.75 23.30
C GLY A 42 7.14 18.25 23.52
N LEU A 43 6.46 17.86 24.61
CA LEU A 43 6.12 16.47 24.90
C LEU A 43 5.18 15.87 23.84
N ILE A 44 4.14 16.60 23.43
CA ILE A 44 3.24 16.15 22.36
C ILE A 44 4.01 16.03 21.04
N GLY A 45 4.95 16.96 20.78
CA GLY A 45 5.81 16.93 19.61
C GLY A 45 6.68 15.69 19.52
N THR A 46 7.29 15.25 20.62
CA THR A 46 8.12 14.02 20.62
C THR A 46 7.27 12.76 20.40
N ILE A 47 6.11 12.68 21.04
CA ILE A 47 5.18 11.55 20.85
C ILE A 47 4.65 11.54 19.40
N ALA A 48 4.26 12.70 18.86
CA ALA A 48 3.79 12.84 17.49
C ALA A 48 4.87 12.45 16.48
N ALA A 49 6.12 12.85 16.70
CA ALA A 49 7.25 12.47 15.84
C ALA A 49 7.48 10.94 15.84
N LEU A 50 7.43 10.30 17.00
CA LEU A 50 7.55 8.85 17.12
C LEU A 50 6.41 8.11 16.41
N VAL A 51 5.16 8.53 16.64
CA VAL A 51 3.99 7.93 15.99
C VAL A 51 4.03 8.13 14.48
N LEU A 52 4.36 9.34 14.01
CA LEU A 52 4.53 9.62 12.59
C LEU A 52 5.59 8.70 11.96
N GLY A 53 6.76 8.58 12.59
CA GLY A 53 7.83 7.71 12.12
C GLY A 53 7.42 6.23 12.06
N LEU A 54 6.73 5.74 13.10
CA LEU A 54 6.24 4.37 13.15
C LEU A 54 5.16 4.09 12.09
N LEU A 55 4.26 5.04 11.84
CA LEU A 55 3.25 4.92 10.80
C LEU A 55 3.89 4.89 9.40
N ILE A 56 4.89 5.74 9.13
CA ILE A 56 5.65 5.71 7.87
C ILE A 56 6.34 4.35 7.70
N ALA A 57 7.04 3.89 8.74
CA ALA A 57 7.75 2.61 8.71
C ALA A 57 6.80 1.42 8.49
N SER A 58 5.65 1.42 9.16
CA SER A 58 4.61 0.40 9.01
C SER A 58 4.01 0.42 7.60
N ALA A 59 3.65 1.60 7.09
CA ALA A 59 3.13 1.77 5.73
C ALA A 59 4.12 1.26 4.68
N LYS A 60 5.39 1.66 4.82
CA LYS A 60 6.48 1.21 3.93
C LYS A 60 6.70 -0.30 4.00
N SER A 61 6.72 -0.87 5.20
CA SER A 61 6.90 -2.32 5.39
C SER A 61 5.77 -3.13 4.73
N SER A 62 4.53 -2.66 4.86
CA SER A 62 3.38 -3.25 4.16
C SER A 62 3.53 -3.17 2.65
N TYR A 63 3.89 -2.00 2.13
CA TYR A 63 4.16 -1.79 0.70
C TYR A 63 5.26 -2.73 0.18
N ASP A 64 6.41 -2.79 0.87
CA ASP A 64 7.54 -3.65 0.50
C ASP A 64 7.15 -5.14 0.52
N THR A 65 6.34 -5.56 1.49
CA THR A 65 5.84 -6.93 1.60
C THR A 65 4.97 -7.31 0.41
N GLN A 66 4.01 -6.45 0.04
CA GLN A 66 3.14 -6.69 -1.10
C GLN A 66 3.92 -6.64 -2.43
N SER A 67 4.88 -5.73 -2.56
CA SER A 67 5.80 -5.67 -3.70
C SER A 67 6.63 -6.96 -3.83
N ALA A 68 7.14 -7.50 -2.71
CA ALA A 68 7.85 -8.77 -2.70
C ALA A 68 6.94 -9.94 -3.11
N GLN A 69 5.70 -9.98 -2.64
CA GLN A 69 4.71 -11.00 -3.04
C GLN A 69 4.39 -10.94 -4.54
N ILE A 70 4.26 -9.75 -5.14
CA ILE A 70 4.08 -9.60 -6.59
C ILE A 70 5.30 -10.09 -7.38
N ARG A 71 6.51 -9.80 -6.89
CA ARG A 71 7.75 -10.33 -7.49
C ARG A 71 7.83 -11.84 -7.39
N GLN A 72 7.47 -12.42 -6.25
CA GLN A 72 7.43 -13.86 -6.04
C GLN A 72 6.39 -14.53 -6.95
N LEU A 73 5.20 -13.95 -7.07
CA LEU A 73 4.15 -14.40 -7.98
C LEU A 73 4.65 -14.40 -9.44
N THR A 74 5.34 -13.33 -9.85
CA THR A 74 5.96 -13.21 -11.18
C THR A 74 6.98 -14.30 -11.42
N ALA A 75 7.90 -14.52 -10.46
CA ALA A 75 8.92 -15.55 -10.57
C ALA A 75 8.31 -16.96 -10.65
N ASN A 76 7.30 -17.25 -9.82
CA ASN A 76 6.60 -18.53 -9.82
C ASN A 76 5.91 -18.81 -11.17
N ILE A 77 5.29 -17.80 -11.78
CA ILE A 77 4.68 -17.94 -13.11
C ILE A 77 5.74 -18.26 -14.18
N ILE A 78 6.90 -17.61 -14.14
CA ILE A 78 8.01 -17.87 -15.07
C ILE A 78 8.54 -19.30 -14.88
N VAL A 79 8.78 -19.71 -13.64
CA VAL A 79 9.26 -21.07 -13.33
C VAL A 79 8.22 -22.11 -13.79
N LEU A 80 6.93 -21.86 -13.57
CA LEU A 80 5.87 -22.74 -14.02
C LEU A 80 5.83 -22.91 -15.54
N ASP A 81 5.94 -21.82 -16.30
CA ASP A 81 6.00 -21.90 -17.77
C ASP A 81 7.25 -22.65 -18.26
N ASN A 82 8.40 -22.47 -17.58
CA ASN A 82 9.63 -23.21 -17.87
C ASN A 82 9.50 -24.71 -17.57
N LEU A 83 8.85 -25.10 -16.47
CA LEU A 83 8.60 -26.50 -16.14
C LEU A 83 7.67 -27.15 -17.18
N LEU A 84 6.62 -26.44 -17.60
CA LEU A 84 5.73 -26.90 -18.65
C LEU A 84 6.45 -26.99 -20.00
N ALA A 85 7.41 -26.10 -20.29
CA ALA A 85 8.26 -26.21 -21.48
C ALA A 85 9.14 -27.46 -21.44
N GLN A 86 9.75 -27.75 -20.28
CA GLN A 86 10.58 -28.95 -20.08
C GLN A 86 9.79 -30.26 -20.10
N TYR A 87 8.51 -30.23 -19.69
CA TYR A 87 7.63 -31.40 -19.75
C TYR A 87 7.40 -31.88 -21.20
N GLY A 88 7.39 -30.95 -22.16
CA GLY A 88 7.29 -31.23 -23.58
C GLY A 88 5.94 -30.88 -24.20
N PRO A 89 5.64 -31.37 -25.42
CA PRO A 89 4.49 -30.92 -26.22
C PRO A 89 3.13 -31.21 -25.60
N GLU A 90 3.01 -32.23 -24.74
CA GLU A 90 1.79 -32.56 -24.01
C GLU A 90 1.33 -31.40 -23.10
N ALA A 91 2.27 -30.62 -22.58
CA ALA A 91 2.00 -29.46 -21.71
C ALA A 91 1.69 -28.16 -22.49
N SER A 92 1.69 -28.17 -23.82
CA SER A 92 1.42 -26.98 -24.65
C SER A 92 0.05 -26.35 -24.37
N ALA A 93 -0.98 -27.17 -24.18
CA ALA A 93 -2.31 -26.71 -23.80
C ALA A 93 -2.31 -25.99 -22.44
N ASN A 94 -1.52 -26.49 -21.49
CA ASN A 94 -1.38 -25.90 -20.16
C ASN A 94 -0.64 -24.57 -20.23
N ARG A 95 0.42 -24.46 -21.04
CA ARG A 95 1.12 -23.19 -21.27
C ARG A 95 0.20 -22.13 -21.87
N ASN A 96 -0.64 -22.51 -22.83
CA ASN A 96 -1.62 -21.58 -23.43
C ASN A 96 -2.68 -21.12 -22.42
N LEU A 97 -3.15 -22.02 -21.54
CA LEU A 97 -4.07 -21.66 -20.45
C LEU A 97 -3.40 -20.75 -19.43
N LEU A 98 -2.16 -21.05 -19.02
CA LEU A 98 -1.39 -20.21 -18.11
C LEU A 98 -1.25 -18.79 -18.65
N ARG A 99 -0.84 -18.64 -19.91
CA ARG A 99 -0.63 -17.32 -20.55
C ARG A 99 -1.90 -16.48 -20.59
N ARG A 100 -3.04 -17.06 -20.98
CA ARG A 100 -4.34 -16.38 -20.94
C ARG A 100 -4.77 -16.07 -19.50
N GLY A 101 -4.53 -17.00 -18.59
CA GLY A 101 -4.84 -16.87 -17.17
C GLY A 101 -4.07 -15.73 -16.50
N VAL A 102 -2.78 -15.54 -16.82
CA VAL A 102 -1.94 -14.47 -16.27
C VAL A 102 -2.48 -13.08 -16.61
N VAL A 103 -2.94 -12.86 -17.84
CA VAL A 103 -3.53 -11.57 -18.24
C VAL A 103 -4.78 -11.26 -17.42
N LEU A 104 -5.70 -12.23 -17.32
CA LEU A 104 -6.93 -12.09 -16.54
C LEU A 104 -6.64 -11.94 -15.04
N LEU A 105 -5.62 -12.65 -14.54
CA LEU A 105 -5.16 -12.60 -13.16
C LEU A 105 -4.69 -11.19 -12.81
N VAL A 106 -3.84 -10.58 -13.63
CA VAL A 106 -3.32 -9.24 -13.38
C VAL A 106 -4.47 -8.22 -13.34
N ASP A 107 -5.35 -8.22 -14.34
CA ASP A 107 -6.45 -7.27 -14.44
C ASP A 107 -7.44 -7.38 -13.26
N ARG A 108 -7.66 -8.61 -12.79
CA ARG A 108 -8.53 -8.87 -11.63
C ARG A 108 -7.86 -8.49 -10.32
N MET A 109 -6.60 -8.90 -10.11
CA MET A 109 -5.85 -8.57 -8.89
C MET A 109 -5.72 -7.06 -8.68
N TRP A 110 -5.46 -6.31 -9.74
CA TRP A 110 -5.44 -4.85 -9.65
C TRP A 110 -6.81 -4.32 -9.23
N ARG A 111 -7.89 -4.69 -9.93
CA ARG A 111 -9.25 -4.23 -9.58
C ARG A 111 -9.69 -4.58 -8.15
N GLU A 112 -9.41 -5.80 -7.70
CA GLU A 112 -9.75 -6.29 -6.35
C GLU A 112 -9.00 -5.53 -5.26
N ASN A 113 -7.75 -5.13 -5.50
CA ASN A 113 -6.92 -4.47 -4.50
C ASN A 113 -6.89 -2.93 -4.62
N SER A 114 -7.24 -2.35 -5.78
CA SER A 114 -7.27 -0.89 -6.00
C SER A 114 -8.57 -0.24 -5.51
N SER A 115 -9.69 -0.98 -5.45
CA SER A 115 -11.01 -0.38 -5.18
C SER A 115 -11.45 -0.53 -3.73
N ASP A 116 -11.78 0.60 -3.07
CA ASP A 116 -12.51 0.61 -1.79
C ASP A 116 -13.84 -0.18 -1.91
N SER A 117 -14.40 -0.29 -3.12
CA SER A 117 -15.64 -1.01 -3.45
C SER A 117 -15.51 -2.54 -3.48
N ALA A 118 -14.29 -3.10 -3.61
CA ALA A 118 -14.07 -4.54 -3.51
C ALA A 118 -13.93 -5.03 -2.05
N LYS A 119 -13.85 -4.10 -1.08
CA LYS A 119 -13.82 -4.39 0.36
C LYS A 119 -15.17 -4.94 0.81
N GLY A 120 -15.37 -6.24 0.61
CA GLY A 120 -16.59 -6.96 1.01
C GLY A 120 -17.07 -8.01 0.02
N ALA A 121 -16.53 -8.04 -1.21
CA ALA A 121 -16.80 -9.13 -2.12
C ALA A 121 -16.03 -10.38 -1.66
N PRO A 122 -16.66 -11.57 -1.61
CA PRO A 122 -15.95 -12.80 -1.31
C PRO A 122 -14.88 -13.07 -2.37
N PHE A 123 -13.75 -13.63 -1.94
CA PHE A 123 -12.74 -14.10 -2.89
C PHE A 123 -13.35 -15.18 -3.78
N THR A 124 -13.37 -14.94 -5.09
CA THR A 124 -13.73 -15.96 -6.07
C THR A 124 -12.46 -16.46 -6.75
N ALA A 125 -12.21 -17.77 -6.68
CA ALA A 125 -11.30 -18.42 -7.60
C ALA A 125 -11.79 -18.15 -9.02
N THR A 126 -10.88 -17.89 -9.95
CA THR A 126 -11.27 -17.69 -11.35
C THR A 126 -11.47 -19.07 -11.97
N ASP A 127 -12.52 -19.26 -12.77
CA ASP A 127 -12.73 -20.50 -13.55
C ASP A 127 -11.47 -20.90 -14.34
N ALA A 128 -10.68 -19.91 -14.78
CA ALA A 128 -9.39 -20.10 -15.44
C ALA A 128 -8.31 -20.76 -14.54
N SER A 129 -8.25 -20.42 -13.24
CA SER A 129 -7.31 -21.04 -12.31
C SER A 129 -7.70 -22.48 -11.97
N GLU A 130 -9.00 -22.75 -11.80
CA GLU A 130 -9.50 -24.10 -11.55
C GLU A 130 -9.32 -25.00 -12.78
N ALA A 131 -9.67 -24.49 -13.97
CA ALA A 131 -9.47 -25.20 -15.23
C ALA A 131 -7.98 -25.50 -15.49
N PHE A 132 -7.08 -24.56 -15.17
CA PHE A 132 -5.64 -24.77 -15.28
C PHE A 132 -5.14 -25.86 -14.32
N TYR A 133 -5.58 -25.83 -13.06
CA TYR A 133 -5.21 -26.82 -12.06
C TYR A 133 -5.70 -28.23 -12.43
N ALA A 134 -6.95 -28.36 -12.88
CA ALA A 134 -7.50 -29.64 -13.36
C ALA A 134 -6.71 -30.17 -14.57
N LYS A 135 -6.35 -29.30 -15.51
CA LYS A 135 -5.52 -29.64 -16.68
C LYS A 135 -4.09 -30.05 -16.33
N LEU A 136 -3.51 -29.50 -15.27
CA LEU A 136 -2.21 -29.93 -14.72
C LEU A 136 -2.28 -31.35 -14.15
N GLN A 137 -3.37 -31.69 -13.45
CA GLN A 137 -3.58 -33.03 -12.89
C GLN A 137 -3.82 -34.09 -13.97
N GLN A 138 -4.39 -33.71 -15.12
CA GLN A 138 -4.66 -34.60 -16.24
C GLN A 138 -3.43 -34.96 -17.09
N LEU A 139 -2.26 -34.36 -16.84
CA LEU A 139 -1.02 -34.76 -17.52
C LEU A 139 -0.68 -36.22 -17.18
N SER A 140 -0.28 -37.00 -18.18
CA SER A 140 0.00 -38.44 -18.04
C SER A 140 1.52 -38.70 -18.11
N PRO A 141 2.27 -38.56 -17.00
CA PRO A 141 3.71 -38.72 -17.00
C PRO A 141 4.12 -40.13 -17.43
N GLN A 142 5.00 -40.21 -18.44
CA GLN A 142 5.50 -41.47 -19.00
C GLN A 142 6.79 -41.94 -18.34
N ASN A 143 7.48 -41.08 -17.58
CA ASN A 143 8.71 -41.39 -16.87
C ASN A 143 8.81 -40.62 -15.53
N ASP A 144 9.78 -40.99 -14.69
CA ASP A 144 9.97 -40.37 -13.38
C ASP A 144 10.36 -38.89 -13.47
N ALA A 145 11.07 -38.48 -14.53
CA ALA A 145 11.38 -37.07 -14.77
C ALA A 145 10.10 -36.24 -15.00
N GLN A 146 9.19 -36.69 -15.86
CA GLN A 146 7.89 -36.05 -16.08
C GLN A 146 7.02 -36.06 -14.83
N ARG A 147 7.03 -37.15 -14.05
CA ARG A 147 6.32 -37.21 -12.76
C ARG A 147 6.84 -36.14 -11.79
N SER A 148 8.15 -35.95 -11.70
CA SER A 148 8.75 -34.90 -10.86
C SER A 148 8.43 -33.49 -11.35
N LEU A 149 8.44 -33.26 -12.67
CA LEU A 149 8.06 -31.98 -13.28
C LEU A 149 6.59 -31.64 -13.00
N GLN A 150 5.68 -32.60 -13.16
CA GLN A 150 4.26 -32.43 -12.86
C GLN A 150 4.05 -32.09 -11.38
N ALA A 151 4.66 -32.84 -10.47
CA ALA A 151 4.55 -32.60 -9.03
C ALA A 151 5.02 -31.17 -8.66
N ARG A 152 6.16 -30.74 -9.23
CA ARG A 152 6.69 -29.39 -9.00
C ARG A 152 5.80 -28.30 -9.62
N ALA A 153 5.21 -28.56 -10.78
CA ALA A 153 4.25 -27.64 -11.41
C ALA A 153 2.97 -27.47 -10.56
N ILE A 154 2.45 -28.56 -10.00
CA ILE A 154 1.31 -28.54 -9.07
C ILE A 154 1.65 -27.74 -7.82
N GLN A 155 2.83 -27.98 -7.22
CA GLN A 155 3.28 -27.24 -6.04
C GLN A 155 3.34 -25.73 -6.30
N ILE A 156 4.00 -25.30 -7.39
CA ILE A 156 4.11 -23.88 -7.74
C ILE A 156 2.74 -23.27 -8.03
N SER A 157 1.81 -24.03 -8.65
CA SER A 157 0.43 -23.56 -8.86
C SER A 157 -0.29 -23.29 -7.53
N THR A 158 -0.06 -24.13 -6.52
CA THR A 158 -0.60 -23.92 -5.17
C THR A 158 0.03 -22.70 -4.50
N ASP A 159 1.35 -22.52 -4.63
CA ASP A 159 2.07 -21.37 -4.07
C ASP A 159 1.58 -20.05 -4.69
N ILE A 160 1.30 -20.04 -6.00
CA ILE A 160 0.67 -18.92 -6.72
C ILE A 160 -0.71 -18.61 -6.13
N ALA A 161 -1.56 -19.62 -5.94
CA ALA A 161 -2.90 -19.44 -5.39
C ALA A 161 -2.86 -18.90 -3.94
N GLN A 162 -1.97 -19.44 -3.11
CA GLN A 162 -1.76 -18.98 -1.73
C GLN A 162 -1.25 -17.54 -1.68
N THR A 163 -0.30 -17.18 -2.54
CA THR A 163 0.23 -15.80 -2.61
C THR A 163 -0.85 -14.81 -3.01
N ARG A 164 -1.70 -15.19 -3.99
CA ARG A 164 -2.86 -14.37 -4.39
C ARG A 164 -3.86 -14.19 -3.24
N LEU A 165 -4.16 -15.26 -2.50
CA LEU A 165 -5.05 -15.20 -1.34
C LEU A 165 -4.49 -14.31 -0.24
N LEU A 166 -3.17 -14.37 0.02
CA LEU A 166 -2.51 -13.48 0.98
C LEU A 166 -2.62 -12.01 0.55
N LEU A 167 -2.38 -11.70 -0.72
CA LEU A 167 -2.54 -10.34 -1.25
C LEU A 167 -3.98 -9.83 -1.07
N PHE A 168 -4.97 -10.67 -1.37
CA PHE A 168 -6.38 -10.33 -1.17
C PHE A 168 -6.72 -10.10 0.31
N ALA A 169 -6.26 -10.99 1.21
CA ALA A 169 -6.52 -10.87 2.65
C ALA A 169 -5.80 -9.67 3.27
N GLN A 170 -4.64 -9.27 2.74
CA GLN A 170 -3.86 -8.13 3.21
C GLN A 170 -4.35 -6.78 2.65
N ALA A 171 -5.18 -6.78 1.60
CA ALA A 171 -5.74 -5.57 1.00
C ALA A 171 -6.60 -4.74 1.99
N SER A 172 -7.12 -5.36 3.05
CA SER A 172 -7.86 -4.69 4.12
C SER A 172 -6.97 -4.16 5.25
N ASN A 173 -5.67 -4.45 5.27
CA ASN A 173 -4.75 -4.08 6.35
C ASN A 173 -4.27 -2.62 6.23
N SER A 174 -5.24 -1.72 6.02
CA SER A 174 -5.01 -0.27 5.99
C SER A 174 -4.59 0.23 7.36
N ILE A 175 -3.82 1.32 7.37
CA ILE A 175 -3.39 2.00 8.60
C ILE A 175 -4.62 2.35 9.43
N PRO A 176 -4.66 2.02 10.74
CA PRO A 176 -5.86 2.24 11.52
C PRO A 176 -6.14 3.75 11.62
N MET A 177 -7.29 4.16 11.06
CA MET A 177 -7.73 5.55 11.01
C MET A 177 -7.68 6.30 12.36
N PRO A 178 -7.96 5.68 13.53
CA PRO A 178 -7.82 6.36 14.81
C PRO A 178 -6.43 6.94 15.08
N PHE A 179 -5.35 6.24 14.69
CA PHE A 179 -3.99 6.75 14.87
C PHE A 179 -3.73 8.01 14.05
N LEU A 180 -4.24 8.05 12.81
CA LEU A 180 -4.13 9.23 11.95
C LEU A 180 -4.92 10.42 12.53
N VAL A 181 -6.13 10.19 13.02
CA VAL A 181 -6.96 11.26 13.62
C VAL A 181 -6.24 11.87 14.83
N VAL A 182 -5.72 11.03 15.72
CA VAL A 182 -4.97 11.49 16.90
C VAL A 182 -3.70 12.26 16.50
N LEU A 183 -2.98 11.78 15.48
CA LEU A 183 -1.77 12.44 15.00
C LEU A 183 -2.07 13.82 14.37
N ILE A 184 -3.12 13.93 13.55
CA ILE A 184 -3.56 15.21 12.96
C ILE A 184 -3.99 16.18 14.07
N PHE A 185 -4.68 15.68 15.09
CA PHE A 185 -5.05 16.46 16.25
C PHE A 185 -3.83 17.00 17.00
N TRP A 186 -2.83 16.16 17.28
CA TRP A 186 -1.58 16.59 17.91
C TRP A 186 -0.82 17.61 17.07
N LEU A 187 -0.69 17.38 15.75
CA LEU A 187 -0.08 18.34 14.83
C LEU A 187 -0.81 19.70 14.85
N THR A 188 -2.14 19.68 14.85
CA THR A 188 -2.95 20.90 14.92
C THR A 188 -2.70 21.64 16.23
N MET A 189 -2.63 20.93 17.36
CA MET A 189 -2.35 21.53 18.66
C MET A 189 -0.94 22.15 18.73
N ILE A 190 0.07 21.47 18.18
CA ILE A 190 1.45 21.99 18.12
C ILE A 190 1.51 23.28 17.31
N PHE A 191 0.87 23.30 16.14
CA PHE A 191 0.85 24.48 15.28
C PHE A 191 0.02 25.62 15.86
N ALA A 192 -1.09 25.32 16.52
CA ALA A 192 -1.86 26.30 17.29
C ALA A 192 -1.02 26.93 18.40
N SER A 193 -0.25 26.13 19.14
CA SER A 193 0.70 26.61 20.16
C SER A 193 1.75 27.55 19.57
N PHE A 194 2.32 27.22 18.41
CA PHE A 194 3.24 28.12 17.70
C PHE A 194 2.57 29.43 17.27
N GLY A 195 1.33 29.35 16.77
CA GLY A 195 0.52 30.52 16.41
C GLY A 195 0.25 31.44 17.61
N LEU A 196 -0.13 30.86 18.75
CA LEU A 196 -0.46 31.58 19.99
C LEU A 196 0.71 32.42 20.53
N PHE A 197 1.95 31.97 20.32
CA PHE A 197 3.15 32.68 20.78
C PHE A 197 3.82 33.54 19.71
N ALA A 198 3.36 33.46 18.47
CA ALA A 198 3.93 34.17 17.35
C ALA A 198 3.25 35.54 17.15
N ARG A 199 4.06 36.55 16.82
CA ARG A 199 3.51 37.80 16.28
C ARG A 199 3.18 37.62 14.80
N PRO A 200 2.03 38.13 14.31
CA PRO A 200 1.65 38.02 12.90
C PRO A 200 2.65 38.80 12.04
N ASN A 201 3.56 38.06 11.40
CA ASN A 201 4.52 38.55 10.44
C ASN A 201 4.50 37.62 9.23
N ALA A 202 4.61 38.18 8.03
CA ALA A 202 4.64 37.44 6.77
C ALA A 202 5.66 36.30 6.79
N ILE A 203 6.85 36.50 7.37
CA ILE A 203 7.87 35.46 7.49
C ILE A 203 7.35 34.30 8.33
N VAL A 204 6.83 34.57 9.53
CA VAL A 204 6.34 33.53 10.45
C VAL A 204 5.17 32.77 9.85
N ILE A 205 4.23 33.48 9.22
CA ILE A 205 3.09 32.87 8.53
C ILE A 205 3.57 31.96 7.41
N SER A 206 4.49 32.44 6.56
CA SER A 206 5.03 31.65 5.45
C SER A 206 5.75 30.38 5.93
N SER A 207 6.55 30.48 7.00
CA SER A 207 7.24 29.33 7.60
C SER A 207 6.25 28.31 8.17
N LEU A 208 5.21 28.76 8.89
CA LEU A 208 4.18 27.88 9.42
C LEU A 208 3.40 27.17 8.30
N LEU A 209 3.08 27.86 7.21
CA LEU A 209 2.42 27.23 6.06
C LEU A 209 3.32 26.18 5.39
N ILE A 210 4.61 26.44 5.23
CA ILE A 210 5.57 25.47 4.68
C ILE A 210 5.67 24.25 5.58
N PHE A 211 5.74 24.43 6.90
CA PHE A 211 5.80 23.30 7.84
C PHE A 211 4.49 22.51 7.88
N ALA A 212 3.34 23.18 7.80
CA ALA A 212 2.04 22.53 7.73
C ALA A 212 1.91 21.72 6.43
N LEU A 213 2.41 22.25 5.31
CA LEU A 213 2.45 21.54 4.03
C LEU A 213 3.36 20.31 4.10
N SER A 214 4.53 20.43 4.73
CA SER A 214 5.43 19.30 4.95
C SER A 214 4.77 18.19 5.80
N ALA A 215 4.10 18.55 6.90
CA ALA A 215 3.37 17.61 7.74
C ALA A 215 2.22 16.93 6.98
N ALA A 216 1.44 17.70 6.20
CA ALA A 216 0.38 17.16 5.35
C ALA A 216 0.94 16.22 4.27
N GLY A 217 2.11 16.53 3.72
CA GLY A 217 2.86 15.68 2.79
C GLY A 217 3.31 14.36 3.43
N ALA A 218 3.74 14.37 4.69
CA ALA A 218 4.07 13.13 5.41
C ALA A 218 2.82 12.25 5.61
N ILE A 219 1.68 12.83 6.00
CA ILE A 219 0.40 12.11 6.08
C ILE A 219 -0.03 11.58 4.70
N TYR A 220 0.17 12.36 3.64
CA TYR A 220 -0.08 11.92 2.27
C TYR A 220 0.73 10.67 1.92
N LEU A 221 2.05 10.69 2.15
CA LEU A 221 2.93 9.55 1.88
C LEU A 221 2.53 8.30 2.67
N ILE A 222 2.14 8.47 3.94
CA ILE A 222 1.65 7.36 4.78
C ILE A 222 0.42 6.70 4.14
N LEU A 223 -0.54 7.49 3.70
CA LEU A 223 -1.76 6.99 3.07
C LEU A 223 -1.49 6.37 1.70
N GLU A 224 -0.61 6.97 0.92
CA GLU A 224 -0.21 6.50 -0.41
C GLU A 224 0.47 5.13 -0.35
N LEU A 225 1.42 4.97 0.58
CA LEU A 225 2.06 3.68 0.84
C LEU A 225 1.08 2.61 1.36
N GLY A 226 0.01 3.05 2.02
CA GLY A 226 -1.09 2.17 2.47
C GLY A 226 -2.00 1.67 1.35
N GLN A 227 -1.88 2.23 0.13
CA GLN A 227 -2.69 1.86 -1.05
C GLN A 227 -1.80 1.38 -2.22
N PRO A 228 -1.03 0.28 -2.07
CA PRO A 228 -0.01 -0.13 -3.04
C PRO A 228 -0.51 -0.47 -4.46
N PHE A 229 -1.81 -0.68 -4.64
CA PHE A 229 -2.43 -0.99 -5.94
C PHE A 229 -3.14 0.21 -6.56
N ALA A 230 -3.05 1.40 -5.97
CA ALA A 230 -3.65 2.61 -6.52
C ALA A 230 -2.75 3.81 -6.24
N GLY A 231 -3.00 4.91 -6.96
CA GLY A 231 -2.32 6.17 -6.71
C GLY A 231 -0.97 6.34 -7.43
N LEU A 232 -0.22 7.36 -7.01
CA LEU A 232 1.09 7.77 -7.48
C LEU A 232 2.21 6.77 -7.17
N MET A 233 2.16 6.10 -6.02
CA MET A 233 3.17 5.09 -5.65
C MET A 233 2.72 3.65 -5.93
N GLU A 234 1.82 3.47 -6.89
CA GLU A 234 1.32 2.15 -7.30
C GLU A 234 2.47 1.21 -7.70
N ILE A 235 2.40 -0.05 -7.23
CA ILE A 235 3.31 -1.11 -7.66
C ILE A 235 3.17 -1.28 -9.17
N SER A 236 4.26 -1.40 -9.92
CA SER A 236 4.10 -1.65 -11.35
C SER A 236 3.50 -3.05 -11.61
N SER A 237 2.42 -3.12 -12.38
CA SER A 237 1.89 -4.40 -12.90
C SER A 237 2.73 -4.98 -14.05
N ALA A 238 3.68 -4.20 -14.60
CA ALA A 238 4.45 -4.57 -15.78
C ALA A 238 5.28 -5.86 -15.63
N PRO A 239 5.97 -6.14 -14.50
CA PRO A 239 6.72 -7.39 -14.33
C PRO A 239 5.82 -8.63 -14.46
N LEU A 240 4.60 -8.56 -13.93
CA LEU A 240 3.65 -9.66 -13.97
C LEU A 240 2.98 -9.79 -15.34
N ARG A 241 2.62 -8.66 -15.99
CA ARG A 241 2.07 -8.65 -17.37
C ARG A 241 3.06 -9.18 -18.39
N ASN A 242 4.33 -8.83 -18.23
CA ASN A 242 5.41 -9.20 -19.15
C ASN A 242 6.16 -10.46 -18.71
N ALA A 243 5.65 -11.18 -17.71
CA ALA A 243 6.29 -12.38 -17.17
C ALA A 243 6.52 -13.46 -18.26
N LEU A 244 5.59 -13.56 -19.21
CA LEU A 244 5.63 -14.57 -20.25
C LEU A 244 5.75 -13.88 -21.63
N PRO A 245 6.90 -13.99 -22.33
CA PRO A 245 7.05 -13.43 -23.68
C PRO A 245 6.11 -14.13 -24.66
N PRO A 246 5.69 -13.50 -25.78
CA PRO A 246 4.93 -14.20 -26.82
C PRO A 246 5.60 -15.53 -27.19
N LEU A 247 4.82 -16.58 -27.45
CA LEU A 247 5.38 -17.82 -27.98
C LEU A 247 6.09 -17.45 -29.28
N GLY A 248 7.40 -17.70 -29.34
CA GLY A 248 8.20 -17.41 -30.53
C GLY A 248 7.58 -18.06 -31.76
N SER A 249 7.50 -17.28 -32.83
CA SER A 249 7.21 -17.70 -34.21
C SER A 249 8.16 -18.81 -34.66
#